data_AF-A0A060BNZ1-F1
#
_entry.id   AF-A0A060BNZ1-F1
#
_cell.length_a   1.000
_cell.length_b   1.000
_cell.length_c   1.000
_cell.angle_alpha   90.00
_cell.angle_beta   90.00
_cell.angle_gamma   90.00
#
_symmetry.space_group_name_H-M   'P 1'
#
loop_
_entity.id
_entity.type
_entity.pdbx_description
1 polymer ?
#
loop_
_entity_poly.entity_id
_entity_poly.type
_entity_poly.pdbx_seq_one_letter_code
_entity_poly.pdbx_strand_id
1 'polypeptide(L)'
;QALTVTVSNPLSVERSNEMIEVAASEVFSKLKLADTAQIVVLDEKGEQIPYQITYDEKVIFPATVAANGTSTYTIQAGTPKEFDVKACGKYYPERVDDVAWENDLVAFRTTVLLCRRAASALSV
;
A
#
# COMPACT_ATOMS: atom_id res chain seq x y z
N GLN A 1 1.95 10.14 18.66
CA GLN A 1 1.30 11.13 17.78
C GLN A 1 0.54 10.36 16.72
N ALA A 2 -0.66 10.79 16.35
CA ALA A 2 -1.51 10.07 15.41
C ALA A 2 -2.06 11.05 14.36
N LEU A 3 -2.16 10.59 13.12
CA LEU A 3 -2.69 11.31 11.97
C LEU A 3 -4.00 10.65 11.57
N THR A 4 -5.09 11.41 11.57
CA THR A 4 -6.40 10.93 11.15
C THR A 4 -6.64 11.28 9.68
N VAL A 5 -6.98 10.29 8.87
CA VAL A 5 -7.32 10.39 7.46
C VAL A 5 -8.80 10.08 7.31
N THR A 6 -9.58 11.06 6.87
CA THR A 6 -11.03 10.91 6.64
C THR A 6 -11.32 10.79 5.15
N VAL A 7 -12.04 9.74 4.76
CA VAL A 7 -12.32 9.41 3.37
C VAL A 7 -13.83 9.47 3.17
N SER A 8 -14.31 10.43 2.39
CA SER A 8 -15.74 10.61 2.13
C SER A 8 -16.11 10.10 0.74
N ASN A 9 -17.14 9.26 0.64
CA ASN A 9 -17.70 8.82 -0.63
C ASN A 9 -19.06 9.48 -0.87
N PRO A 10 -19.18 10.46 -1.78
CA PRO A 10 -20.44 11.13 -2.08
C PRO A 10 -21.39 10.30 -2.96
N LEU A 11 -20.98 9.11 -3.42
CA LEU A 11 -21.80 8.27 -4.28
C LEU A 11 -22.77 7.42 -3.46
N SER A 12 -23.93 7.12 -4.04
CA SER A 12 -24.94 6.22 -3.47
C SER A 12 -24.59 4.73 -3.59
N VAL A 13 -23.33 4.41 -3.92
CA VAL A 13 -22.82 3.04 -4.08
C VAL A 13 -21.61 2.88 -3.18
N GLU A 14 -21.54 1.74 -2.48
CA GLU A 14 -20.38 1.36 -1.67
C GLU A 14 -19.13 1.21 -2.55
N ARG A 15 -18.02 1.78 -2.09
CA ARG A 15 -16.69 1.58 -2.68
C ARG A 15 -15.87 0.74 -1.70
N SER A 16 -15.72 -0.54 -2.00
CA SER A 16 -14.92 -1.48 -1.23
C SER A 16 -13.61 -1.79 -1.96
N ASN A 17 -12.53 -1.97 -1.19
CA ASN A 17 -11.18 -2.25 -1.69
C ASN A 17 -10.62 -1.20 -2.65
N GLU A 18 -10.93 0.08 -2.43
CA GLU A 18 -10.25 1.15 -3.17
C GLU A 18 -8.90 1.46 -2.54
N MET A 19 -7.89 1.67 -3.38
CA MET A 19 -6.56 2.06 -2.93
C MET A 19 -6.51 3.57 -2.72
N ILE A 20 -6.18 3.98 -1.50
CA ILE A 20 -5.96 5.38 -1.17
C ILE A 20 -4.46 5.66 -1.21
N GLU A 21 -4.08 6.79 -1.78
CA GLU A 21 -2.69 7.26 -1.79
C GLU A 21 -2.55 8.48 -0.88
N VAL A 22 -1.59 8.45 0.04
CA VAL A 22 -1.23 9.58 0.90
C VAL A 22 0.27 9.84 0.79
N ALA A 23 0.68 11.09 0.62
CA ALA A 23 2.10 11.44 0.56
C ALA A 23 2.81 11.08 1.88
N ALA A 24 3.82 10.22 1.82
CA ALA A 24 4.51 9.75 3.02
C ALA A 24 5.24 10.90 3.73
N SER A 25 5.76 11.87 2.98
CA SER A 25 6.39 13.08 3.52
C SER A 25 5.46 13.86 4.46
N GLU A 26 4.17 13.99 4.12
CA GLU A 26 3.19 14.63 5.00
C GLU A 26 2.92 13.80 6.26
N VAL A 27 2.86 12.48 6.11
CA VAL A 27 2.63 11.54 7.21
C VAL A 27 3.80 11.61 8.21
N PHE A 28 5.04 11.44 7.73
CA PHE A 28 6.24 11.48 8.56
C PHE A 28 6.46 12.87 9.19
N SER A 29 6.21 13.95 8.43
CA SER A 29 6.30 15.32 8.96
C SER A 29 5.29 15.58 10.07
N LYS A 30 4.03 15.17 9.88
CA LYS A 30 2.97 15.34 10.89
C LYS A 30 3.18 14.46 12.11
N LEU A 31 3.78 13.28 11.94
CA LEU A 31 4.07 12.36 13.03
C LEU A 31 5.42 12.64 13.71
N LYS A 32 6.24 13.55 13.16
CA LYS A 32 7.61 13.85 13.61
C LYS A 32 8.48 12.60 13.71
N LEU A 33 8.36 11.73 12.72
CA LEU A 33 9.09 10.47 12.65
C LEU A 33 10.32 10.61 11.76
N ALA A 34 11.31 9.77 12.00
CA ALA A 34 12.43 9.59 11.06
C ALA A 34 11.95 8.85 9.81
N ASP A 35 12.60 9.07 8.66
CA ASP A 35 12.22 8.48 7.37
C ASP A 35 12.25 6.94 7.36
N THR A 36 12.93 6.32 8.33
CA THR A 36 13.02 4.87 8.51
C THR A 36 12.03 4.30 9.54
N ALA A 37 11.18 5.14 10.13
CA ALA A 37 10.24 4.71 11.14
C ALA A 37 9.12 3.85 10.54
N GLN A 38 8.75 2.80 11.26
CA GLN A 38 7.57 2.01 10.90
C GLN A 38 6.30 2.72 11.36
N ILE A 39 5.27 2.61 10.52
CA ILE A 39 3.94 3.14 10.79
C ILE A 39 2.96 1.97 10.88
N VAL A 40 1.81 2.23 11.49
CA VAL A 40 0.65 1.34 11.45
C VAL A 40 -0.55 2.17 11.04
N VAL A 41 -1.39 1.58 10.19
CA VAL A 41 -2.66 2.16 9.78
C VAL A 41 -3.76 1.37 10.48
N LEU A 42 -4.64 2.09 11.17
CA LEU A 42 -5.76 1.55 11.92
C LEU A 42 -7.08 1.97 11.30
N ASP A 43 -8.04 1.06 11.26
CA ASP A 43 -9.44 1.35 10.90
C ASP A 43 -10.19 2.01 12.08
N GLU A 44 -11.45 2.39 11.87
CA GLU A 44 -12.35 2.98 12.88
C GLU A 44 -12.50 2.09 14.13
N LYS A 45 -12.35 0.77 13.96
CA LYS A 45 -12.39 -0.23 15.03
C LYS A 45 -11.07 -0.40 15.78
N GLY A 46 -10.00 0.28 15.35
CA GLY A 46 -8.66 0.11 15.87
C GLY A 46 -7.96 -1.17 15.40
N GLU A 47 -8.47 -1.81 14.33
CA GLU A 47 -7.82 -2.95 13.69
C GLU A 47 -6.73 -2.47 12.72
N GLN A 48 -5.57 -3.14 12.72
CA GLN A 48 -4.52 -2.82 11.77
C GLN A 48 -4.89 -3.30 10.38
N ILE A 49 -4.74 -2.43 9.39
CA ILE A 49 -4.90 -2.75 7.98
C ILE A 49 -3.52 -2.78 7.28
N PRO A 50 -3.36 -3.62 6.25
CA PRO A 50 -2.10 -3.65 5.50
C PRO A 50 -1.88 -2.30 4.80
N TYR A 51 -0.63 -1.85 4.82
CA TYR A 51 -0.20 -0.67 4.08
C TYR A 51 1.07 -0.99 3.30
N GLN A 52 1.34 -0.21 2.27
CA GLN A 52 2.57 -0.29 1.49
C GLN A 52 3.10 1.13 1.26
N ILE A 53 4.42 1.27 1.20
CA ILE A 53 5.05 2.50 0.73
C ILE A 53 5.52 2.24 -0.69
N THR A 54 5.03 3.03 -1.64
CA THR A 54 5.43 2.96 -3.04
C THR A 54 6.80 3.61 -3.26
N TYR A 55 7.42 3.33 -4.41
CA TYR A 55 8.71 3.91 -4.77
C TYR A 55 8.69 5.45 -4.85
N ASP A 56 7.56 6.05 -5.19
CA ASP A 56 7.34 7.50 -5.19
C ASP A 56 6.99 8.07 -3.80
N GLU A 57 7.32 7.34 -2.73
CA GLU A 57 7.15 7.75 -1.33
C GLU A 57 5.69 8.08 -0.99
N LYS A 58 4.75 7.25 -1.44
CA LYS A 58 3.34 7.34 -1.03
C LYS A 58 2.96 6.14 -0.19
N VAL A 59 2.25 6.40 0.90
CA VAL A 59 1.59 5.38 1.71
C VAL A 59 0.29 5.02 1.01
N ILE A 60 0.15 3.76 0.63
CA ILE A 60 -1.07 3.21 0.05
C ILE A 60 -1.69 2.17 0.98
N PHE A 61 -3.01 2.17 1.08
CA PHE A 61 -3.76 1.18 1.85
C PHE A 61 -5.16 1.00 1.25
N PRO A 62 -5.76 -0.20 1.39
CA PRO A 62 -7.12 -0.46 0.96
C PRO A 62 -8.12 0.17 1.93
N ALA A 63 -9.12 0.85 1.39
CA ALA A 63 -10.21 1.44 2.16
C ALA A 63 -11.56 0.95 1.65
N THR A 64 -12.51 0.90 2.58
CA THR A 64 -13.90 0.58 2.30
C THR A 64 -14.78 1.69 2.85
N VAL A 65 -15.53 2.33 1.96
CA VAL A 65 -16.40 3.46 2.28
C VAL A 65 -17.83 3.16 1.82
N ALA A 66 -18.76 3.19 2.77
CA ALA A 66 -20.17 2.99 2.51
C ALA A 66 -20.75 4.06 1.57
N ALA A 67 -21.91 3.76 0.97
CA ALA A 67 -22.67 4.71 0.16
C ALA A 67 -23.04 5.97 0.97
N ASN A 68 -22.74 7.16 0.45
CA ASN A 68 -22.86 8.44 1.16
C ASN A 68 -22.17 8.46 2.54
N GLY A 69 -21.18 7.59 2.73
CA GLY A 69 -20.50 7.37 3.99
C GLY A 69 -19.17 8.11 4.07
N THR A 70 -18.63 8.14 5.29
CA THR A 70 -17.24 8.54 5.55
C THR A 70 -16.59 7.43 6.36
N SER A 71 -15.36 7.06 6.00
CA SER A 71 -14.55 6.13 6.77
C SER A 71 -13.32 6.86 7.31
N THR A 72 -12.97 6.56 8.56
CA THR A 72 -11.88 7.21 9.28
C THR A 72 -10.75 6.24 9.55
N TYR A 73 -9.55 6.59 9.10
CA TYR A 73 -8.34 5.81 9.31
C TYR A 73 -7.36 6.58 10.18
N THR A 74 -6.66 5.89 11.08
CA THR A 74 -5.67 6.49 11.96
C THR A 74 -4.30 5.92 11.68
N ILE A 75 -3.36 6.78 11.28
CA ILE A 75 -1.97 6.44 11.07
C ILE A 75 -1.17 6.84 12.30
N GLN A 76 -0.39 5.91 12.86
CA GLN A 76 0.47 6.20 13.99
C GLN A 76 1.80 5.45 13.89
N ALA A 77 2.79 5.88 14.66
CA ALA A 77 4.05 5.17 14.78
C ALA A 77 3.84 3.82 15.49
N GLY A 78 4.41 2.75 14.96
CA GLY A 78 4.30 1.43 15.58
C GLY A 78 4.91 0.33 14.72
N THR A 79 4.99 -0.86 15.28
CA THR A 79 5.41 -2.05 14.54
C THR A 79 4.19 -2.69 13.88
N PRO A 80 4.14 -2.79 12.54
CA PRO A 80 3.04 -3.43 11.85
C PRO A 80 2.99 -4.92 12.17
N LYS A 81 1.78 -5.45 12.26
CA LYS A 81 1.54 -6.88 12.33
C LYS A 81 1.96 -7.54 11.01
N GLU A 82 2.37 -8.80 11.07
CA GLU A 82 2.51 -9.59 9.84
C GLU A 82 1.15 -9.73 9.16
N PHE A 83 1.10 -9.36 7.88
CA PHE A 83 -0.04 -9.52 7.01
C PHE A 83 0.25 -10.59 5.96
N ASP A 84 -0.78 -11.30 5.52
CA ASP A 84 -0.65 -12.28 4.45
C ASP A 84 -0.24 -11.60 3.14
N VAL A 85 0.85 -12.07 2.55
CA VAL A 85 1.38 -11.54 1.30
C VAL A 85 0.43 -11.92 0.16
N LYS A 86 -0.16 -10.92 -0.50
CA LYS A 86 -1.11 -11.11 -1.62
C LYS A 86 -0.48 -11.02 -3.01
N ALA A 87 0.72 -10.45 -3.11
CA ALA A 87 1.45 -10.35 -4.35
C ALA A 87 2.93 -10.66 -4.11
N CYS A 88 3.53 -11.46 -4.98
CA CYS A 88 4.94 -11.86 -4.90
C CYS A 88 5.61 -11.60 -6.25
N GLY A 89 6.78 -10.96 -6.24
CA GLY A 89 7.62 -10.76 -7.41
C GLY A 89 8.98 -11.45 -7.24
N LYS A 90 9.50 -12.08 -8.29
CA LYS A 90 10.86 -12.62 -8.28
C LYS A 90 11.62 -12.28 -9.57
N TYR A 91 12.82 -11.74 -9.37
CA TYR A 91 13.79 -11.51 -10.42
C TYR A 91 14.85 -12.63 -10.39
N TYR A 92 15.13 -13.22 -11.55
CA TYR A 92 16.10 -14.31 -11.70
C TYR A 92 17.34 -13.78 -12.44
N PRO A 93 18.38 -13.30 -11.74
CA PRO A 93 19.55 -12.69 -12.37
C PRO A 93 20.37 -13.66 -13.23
N GLU A 94 20.30 -14.96 -12.97
CA GLU A 94 20.97 -16.00 -13.74
C GLU A 94 20.35 -16.24 -15.12
N ARG A 95 19.11 -15.79 -15.33
CA ARG A 95 18.44 -15.82 -16.63
C ARG A 95 18.38 -14.40 -17.15
N VAL A 96 19.03 -14.16 -18.28
CA VAL A 96 18.92 -12.90 -19.01
C VAL A 96 17.44 -12.58 -19.12
N ASP A 97 17.05 -11.52 -18.43
CA ASP A 97 15.77 -10.86 -18.65
C ASP A 97 14.51 -11.66 -18.23
N ASP A 98 14.50 -12.42 -17.12
CA ASP A 98 13.27 -13.12 -16.66
C ASP A 98 12.69 -12.53 -15.37
N VAL A 99 11.51 -11.92 -15.49
CA VAL A 99 10.74 -11.37 -14.36
C VAL A 99 9.40 -12.10 -14.29
N ALA A 100 9.07 -12.61 -13.10
CA ALA A 100 7.76 -13.15 -12.80
C ALA A 100 7.12 -12.37 -11.65
N TRP A 101 5.83 -12.08 -11.77
CA TRP A 101 5.03 -11.56 -10.67
C TRP A 101 3.67 -12.25 -10.61
N GLU A 102 3.15 -12.40 -9.41
CA GLU A 102 1.87 -13.03 -9.15
C GLU A 102 1.06 -12.18 -8.17
N ASN A 103 -0.26 -12.13 -8.37
CA ASN A 103 -1.24 -11.55 -7.46
C ASN A 103 -2.35 -12.59 -7.25
N ASP A 104 -3.21 -12.40 -6.25
CA ASP A 104 -4.34 -13.26 -5.86
C ASP A 104 -5.22 -13.79 -7.02
N LEU A 105 -5.22 -13.15 -8.19
CA LEU A 105 -6.05 -13.51 -9.35
C LEU A 105 -5.26 -13.99 -10.57
N VAL A 106 -4.00 -13.60 -10.74
CA VAL A 106 -3.25 -13.81 -11.99
C VAL A 106 -1.74 -13.88 -11.73
N ALA A 107 -1.05 -14.75 -12.47
CA ALA A 107 0.40 -14.79 -12.56
C ALA A 107 0.89 -14.32 -13.95
N PHE A 108 1.92 -13.50 -13.97
CA PHE A 108 2.56 -12.97 -15.17
C PHE A 108 4.05 -13.30 -15.18
N ARG A 109 4.58 -13.52 -16.38
CA ARG A 109 6.01 -13.74 -16.61
C ARG A 109 6.39 -13.09 -17.92
N THR A 110 7.51 -12.39 -17.95
CA THR A 110 7.97 -11.71 -19.15
C THR A 110 9.47 -11.90 -19.36
N THR A 111 9.86 -12.07 -20.63
CA THR A 111 11.25 -12.14 -21.07
C THR A 111 11.65 -10.78 -21.63
N VAL A 112 12.41 -10.04 -20.84
CA VAL A 112 12.77 -8.62 -20.87
C VAL A 112 13.80 -8.29 -21.96
N LEU A 113 13.53 -8.52 -23.25
CA LEU A 113 14.33 -7.81 -24.27
C LEU A 113 14.06 -6.28 -24.29
N LEU A 114 13.17 -5.78 -23.41
CA LEU A 114 12.70 -4.38 -23.40
C LEU A 114 12.58 -3.71 -22.01
N CYS A 115 13.07 -4.29 -20.92
CA CYS A 115 12.68 -3.88 -19.56
C CYS A 115 13.87 -3.60 -18.62
N ARG A 116 14.67 -2.57 -18.93
CA ARG A 116 15.60 -1.96 -17.95
C ARG A 116 14.90 -1.02 -16.94
N ARG A 117 13.56 -0.93 -16.91
CA ARG A 117 12.84 0.11 -16.12
C ARG A 117 11.70 -0.36 -15.20
N ALA A 118 11.29 -1.64 -15.18
CA ALA A 118 10.10 -2.07 -14.40
C ALA A 118 10.40 -2.71 -13.03
N ALA A 119 11.65 -3.00 -12.70
CA ALA A 119 11.99 -3.87 -11.56
C ALA A 119 11.79 -3.23 -10.16
N SER A 120 11.65 -1.90 -10.04
CA SER A 120 11.61 -1.24 -8.72
C SER A 120 10.23 -1.15 -8.05
N ALA A 121 9.16 -1.65 -8.67
CA ALA A 121 7.79 -1.47 -8.17
C ALA A 121 7.17 -2.73 -7.50
N LEU A 122 7.91 -3.83 -7.39
CA LEU A 122 7.32 -5.17 -7.22
C LEU A 122 7.88 -6.00 -6.06
N SER A 123 8.49 -5.35 -5.06
CA SER A 123 8.87 -5.99 -3.80
C SER A 123 7.86 -5.59 -2.71
N VAL A 124 6.93 -6.51 -2.44
CA VAL A 124 6.14 -6.60 -1.20
C VAL A 124 6.49 -7.94 -0.57
#